data_AF-A0A6A3X1B3-F1
#
_entry.id   AF-A0A6A3X1B3-F1
#
_cell.length_a   1.000
_cell.length_b   1.000
_cell.length_c   1.000
_cell.angle_alpha   90.00
_cell.angle_beta   90.00
_cell.angle_gamma   90.00
#
_symmetry.space_group_name_H-M   'P 1'
#
loop_
_entity.id
_entity.type
_entity.pdbx_description
1 polymer ?
#
loop_
_entity_poly.entity_id
_entity_poly.type
_entity_poly.pdbx_seq_one_letter_code
_entity_poly.pdbx_strand_id
1 'polypeptide(L)'
;MSDGSSQSARAPAHSSSRADVEAIRDACVTKQTRGKYKSSLNGVKMWIRYEVAKVDENTARFFDADDDLNLTEFTPSVFEQFLVYKSSYVKTATLSGYRSAIKDLYRVKRLALPPDYGDDMKQLFSGMKRTEADQDQHPQDFRKAASHILPL
;
A
#
# COMPACT_ATOMS: atom_id res chain seq x y z
N MET A 1 -71.79 23.68 7.63
CA MET A 1 -71.30 22.29 7.54
C MET A 1 -70.00 22.35 6.76
N SER A 2 -68.90 22.08 7.44
CA SER A 2 -67.53 22.12 6.91
C SER A 2 -67.20 20.86 6.09
N ASP A 3 -66.06 20.95 5.39
CA ASP A 3 -65.26 19.90 4.75
C ASP A 3 -65.57 19.62 3.27
N GLY A 4 -64.60 19.40 2.39
CA GLY A 4 -63.17 19.12 2.61
C GLY A 4 -62.30 19.58 1.45
N SER A 5 -61.14 20.11 1.82
CA SER A 5 -60.07 20.59 0.94
C SER A 5 -59.37 19.43 0.24
N SER A 6 -59.21 19.52 -1.08
CA SER A 6 -58.48 18.56 -1.90
C SER A 6 -56.98 18.56 -1.57
N GLN A 7 -56.49 17.49 -0.96
CA GLN A 7 -55.05 17.24 -0.89
C GLN A 7 -54.58 16.52 -2.17
N SER A 8 -53.85 17.26 -3.01
CA SER A 8 -53.02 16.69 -4.06
C SER A 8 -51.88 15.91 -3.42
N ALA A 9 -51.95 14.58 -3.48
CA ALA A 9 -50.85 13.70 -3.08
C ALA A 9 -49.69 13.85 -4.08
N ARG A 10 -48.74 14.70 -3.74
CA ARG A 10 -47.44 14.78 -4.43
C ARG A 10 -46.74 13.44 -4.24
N ALA A 11 -46.59 12.70 -5.33
CA ALA A 11 -45.82 11.46 -5.37
C ALA A 11 -44.43 11.69 -4.73
N PRO A 12 -43.89 10.72 -3.97
CA PRO A 12 -42.55 10.85 -3.44
C PRO A 12 -41.61 10.95 -4.63
N ALA A 13 -40.85 12.05 -4.70
CA ALA A 13 -39.72 12.13 -5.58
C ALA A 13 -38.83 10.93 -5.23
N HIS A 14 -38.77 9.94 -6.12
CA HIS A 14 -37.72 8.96 -6.10
C HIS A 14 -36.41 9.73 -6.25
N SER A 15 -35.83 10.15 -5.12
CA SER A 15 -34.43 10.53 -5.04
C SER A 15 -33.65 9.25 -5.31
N SER A 16 -33.54 8.91 -6.59
CA SER A 16 -32.54 7.99 -7.08
C SER A 16 -31.22 8.51 -6.55
N SER A 17 -30.70 7.86 -5.51
CA SER A 17 -29.38 8.10 -4.97
C SER A 17 -28.39 7.68 -6.04
N ARG A 18 -28.21 8.55 -7.04
CA ARG A 18 -27.10 8.45 -7.96
C ARG A 18 -25.87 8.70 -7.13
N ALA A 19 -25.29 7.61 -6.62
CA ALA A 19 -24.06 7.67 -5.86
C ALA A 19 -23.05 8.49 -6.68
N ASP A 20 -22.44 9.45 -6.00
CA ASP A 20 -21.38 10.27 -6.59
C ASP A 20 -20.30 9.35 -7.17
N VAL A 21 -19.81 9.67 -8.37
CA VAL A 21 -18.77 8.89 -9.05
C VAL A 21 -17.56 8.70 -8.13
N GLU A 22 -17.25 9.71 -7.32
CA GLU A 22 -16.18 9.64 -6.32
C GLU A 22 -16.52 8.69 -5.18
N ALA A 23 -17.74 8.72 -4.66
CA ALA A 23 -18.18 7.77 -3.63
C ALA A 23 -18.15 6.31 -4.12
N ILE A 24 -18.50 6.06 -5.39
CA ILE A 24 -18.41 4.72 -6.01
C ILE A 24 -16.95 4.29 -6.15
N ARG A 25 -16.06 5.17 -6.62
CA ARG A 25 -14.61 4.90 -6.72
C ARG A 25 -14.00 4.63 -5.35
N ASP A 26 -14.45 5.35 -4.34
CA ASP A 26 -13.99 5.18 -2.96
C ASP A 26 -14.48 3.87 -2.33
N ALA A 27 -15.69 3.42 -2.69
CA ALA A 27 -16.23 2.15 -2.22
C ALA A 27 -15.42 0.93 -2.70
N CYS A 28 -14.54 1.07 -3.70
CA CYS A 28 -13.64 -0.01 -4.14
C CYS A 28 -12.69 -0.52 -3.05
N VAL A 29 -12.41 0.27 -2.00
CA VAL A 29 -11.55 -0.13 -0.89
C VAL A 29 -12.23 0.12 0.45
N THR A 30 -12.45 -0.96 1.21
CA THR A 30 -13.06 -0.89 2.54
C THR A 30 -12.21 -0.06 3.50
N LYS A 31 -12.86 0.56 4.50
CA LYS A 31 -12.16 1.34 5.55
C LYS A 31 -11.06 0.52 6.25
N GLN A 32 -11.30 -0.77 6.49
CA GLN A 32 -10.31 -1.67 7.09
C GLN A 32 -9.09 -1.84 6.19
N THR A 33 -9.28 -2.04 4.89
CA THR A 33 -8.17 -2.16 3.93
C THR A 33 -7.40 -0.85 3.81
N ARG A 34 -8.08 0.31 3.80
CA ARG A 34 -7.40 1.63 3.86
C ARG A 34 -6.50 1.76 5.08
N GLY A 35 -6.97 1.30 6.25
CA GLY A 35 -6.17 1.28 7.48
C GLY A 35 -4.91 0.40 7.35
N LYS A 36 -5.05 -0.78 6.73
CA LYS A 36 -3.91 -1.66 6.44
C LYS A 36 -2.92 -1.01 5.47
N TYR A 37 -3.41 -0.39 4.40
CA TYR A 37 -2.56 0.31 3.43
C TYR A 37 -1.83 1.48 4.06
N LYS A 38 -2.50 2.29 4.90
CA LYS A 38 -1.84 3.36 5.67
C LYS A 38 -0.69 2.82 6.53
N SER A 39 -0.90 1.70 7.21
CA SER A 39 0.15 1.05 8.00
C SER A 39 1.32 0.57 7.11
N SER A 40 1.03 -0.06 5.98
CA SER A 40 2.05 -0.45 5.00
C SER A 40 2.84 0.74 4.47
N LEU A 41 2.17 1.83 4.08
CA LEU A 41 2.83 3.04 3.61
C LEU A 41 3.71 3.66 4.69
N ASN A 42 3.23 3.72 5.94
CA ASN A 42 4.06 4.16 7.06
C ASN A 42 5.31 3.30 7.23
N GLY A 43 5.22 1.99 7.05
CA GLY A 43 6.40 1.10 7.05
C GLY A 43 7.44 1.47 6.00
N VAL A 44 7.01 1.87 4.80
CA VAL A 44 7.90 2.36 3.72
C VAL A 44 8.52 3.71 4.11
N LYS A 45 7.71 4.66 4.61
CA LYS A 45 8.21 5.98 5.04
C LYS A 45 9.25 5.86 6.15
N MET A 46 9.02 4.97 7.12
CA MET A 46 9.99 4.70 8.18
C MET A 46 11.29 4.13 7.60
N TRP A 47 11.21 3.16 6.69
CA TRP A 47 12.40 2.65 6.03
C TRP A 47 13.20 3.76 5.32
N ILE A 48 12.55 4.68 4.62
CA ILE A 48 13.23 5.82 3.98
C ILE A 48 13.95 6.68 5.04
N ARG A 49 13.24 7.07 6.11
CA ARG A 49 13.79 7.98 7.14
C ARG A 49 14.90 7.38 7.98
N TYR A 50 14.88 6.08 8.22
CA TYR A 50 15.83 5.43 9.13
C TYR A 50 16.89 4.62 8.43
N GLU A 51 16.62 4.07 7.25
CA GLU A 51 17.57 3.19 6.56
C GLU A 51 18.15 3.85 5.32
N VAL A 52 17.32 4.44 4.45
CA VAL A 52 17.82 5.13 3.25
C VAL A 52 18.61 6.38 3.63
N ALA A 53 18.17 7.11 4.66
CA ALA A 53 18.87 8.29 5.17
C ALA A 53 20.30 8.02 5.68
N LYS A 54 20.67 6.75 5.93
CA LYS A 54 22.04 6.37 6.30
C LYS A 54 23.01 6.44 5.12
N VAL A 55 22.50 6.39 3.89
CA VAL A 55 23.31 6.32 2.66
C VAL A 55 22.98 7.42 1.65
N ASP A 56 21.82 8.06 1.76
CA ASP A 56 21.38 9.17 0.91
C ASP A 56 20.88 10.32 1.78
N GLU A 57 21.61 11.43 1.78
CA GLU A 57 21.26 12.61 2.60
C GLU A 57 20.00 13.32 2.09
N ASN A 58 19.63 13.15 0.82
CA ASN A 58 18.49 13.81 0.20
C ASN A 58 17.26 12.89 0.14
N THR A 59 16.87 12.31 1.27
CA THR A 59 15.63 11.50 1.36
C THR A 59 14.35 12.34 1.29
N ALA A 60 14.44 13.65 1.51
CA ALA A 60 13.30 14.56 1.44
C ALA A 60 12.57 14.48 0.09
N ARG A 61 13.29 14.20 -1.01
CA ARG A 61 12.69 14.06 -2.35
C ARG A 61 11.63 12.97 -2.45
N PHE A 62 11.70 11.94 -1.60
CA PHE A 62 10.72 10.85 -1.59
C PHE A 62 9.38 11.20 -0.94
N PHE A 63 9.26 12.40 -0.37
CA PHE A 63 8.04 12.87 0.27
C PHE A 63 7.45 14.06 -0.50
N ASP A 64 6.13 14.12 -0.57
CA ASP A 64 5.40 15.28 -1.08
C ASP A 64 5.03 16.26 0.04
N ALA A 65 4.28 17.31 -0.32
CA ALA A 65 3.86 18.36 0.61
C ALA A 65 2.96 17.84 1.75
N ASP A 66 2.29 16.70 1.57
CA ASP A 66 1.40 16.08 2.55
C ASP A 66 2.13 15.04 3.43
N ASP A 67 3.46 14.98 3.35
CA ASP A 67 4.29 13.95 3.99
C ASP A 67 3.94 12.53 3.54
N ASP A 68 3.42 12.38 2.32
CA ASP A 68 3.18 11.10 1.68
C ASP A 68 4.20 10.81 0.59
N LEU A 69 4.22 9.58 0.07
CA LEU A 69 5.24 9.20 -0.91
C LEU A 69 5.08 10.02 -2.21
N ASN A 70 6.15 10.71 -2.60
CA ASN A 70 6.27 11.32 -3.91
C ASN A 70 6.50 10.21 -4.95
N LEU A 71 5.46 9.84 -5.69
CA LEU A 71 5.50 8.74 -6.66
C LEU A 71 6.33 9.04 -7.92
N THR A 72 6.82 10.27 -8.09
CA THR A 72 7.78 10.63 -9.14
C THR A 72 9.19 10.17 -8.78
N GLU A 73 9.56 10.27 -7.50
CA GLU A 73 10.88 9.92 -6.97
C GLU A 73 10.90 8.50 -6.39
N PHE A 74 9.80 8.07 -5.76
CA PHE A 74 9.61 6.71 -5.26
C PHE A 74 9.21 5.76 -6.40
N THR A 75 10.19 5.45 -7.26
CA THR A 75 10.02 4.61 -8.45
C THR A 75 9.86 3.12 -8.09
N PRO A 76 9.42 2.28 -9.05
CA PRO A 76 9.38 0.82 -8.84
C PRO A 76 10.70 0.24 -8.34
N SER A 77 11.84 0.70 -8.87
CA SER A 77 13.16 0.25 -8.43
C SER A 77 13.45 0.55 -6.96
N VAL A 78 13.06 1.73 -6.47
CA VAL A 78 13.19 2.07 -5.03
C VAL A 78 12.28 1.19 -4.19
N PHE A 79 11.08 0.88 -4.69
CA PHE A 79 10.19 -0.07 -4.02
C PHE A 79 10.75 -1.49 -3.97
N GLU A 80 11.44 -1.97 -5.00
CA GLU A 80 12.11 -3.27 -4.97
C GLU A 80 13.23 -3.32 -3.93
N GLN A 81 14.01 -2.25 -3.77
CA GLN A 81 15.00 -2.14 -2.70
C GLN A 81 14.36 -2.24 -1.32
N PHE A 82 13.21 -1.57 -1.12
CA PHE A 82 12.42 -1.72 0.10
C PHE A 82 11.98 -3.18 0.31
N LEU A 83 11.51 -3.86 -0.74
CA LEU A 83 11.07 -5.26 -0.64
C LEU A 83 12.22 -6.19 -0.26
N VAL A 84 13.40 -6.01 -0.85
CA VAL A 84 14.62 -6.78 -0.51
C VAL A 84 15.05 -6.52 0.93
N TYR A 85 15.05 -5.25 1.37
CA TYR A 85 15.31 -4.92 2.77
C TYR A 85 14.30 -5.61 3.69
N LYS A 86 13.00 -5.57 3.33
CA LYS A 86 11.94 -6.04 4.21
C LYS A 86 11.81 -7.57 4.23
N SER A 87 12.24 -8.27 3.17
CA SER A 87 12.11 -9.74 3.05
C SER A 87 12.93 -10.52 4.09
N SER A 88 13.97 -9.92 4.67
CA SER A 88 14.72 -10.53 5.78
C SER A 88 13.95 -10.54 7.11
N TYR A 89 12.87 -9.76 7.22
CA TYR A 89 12.11 -9.58 8.45
C TYR A 89 10.67 -10.13 8.39
N VAL A 90 10.11 -10.27 7.19
CA VAL A 90 8.70 -10.66 7.01
C VAL A 90 8.51 -11.61 5.84
N LYS A 91 7.45 -12.42 5.92
CA LYS A 91 7.05 -13.34 4.85
C LYS A 91 6.59 -12.61 3.59
N THR A 92 6.68 -13.30 2.46
CA THR A 92 6.29 -12.79 1.13
C THR A 92 4.80 -12.41 1.07
N ALA A 93 3.95 -13.05 1.88
CA ALA A 93 2.54 -12.67 2.04
C ALA A 93 2.38 -11.22 2.54
N THR A 94 3.20 -10.80 3.51
CA THR A 94 3.21 -9.43 4.04
C THR A 94 3.75 -8.45 3.00
N LEU A 95 4.80 -8.82 2.27
CA LEU A 95 5.35 -8.04 1.16
C LEU A 95 4.30 -7.72 0.09
N SER A 96 3.38 -8.66 -0.16
CA SER A 96 2.29 -8.49 -1.14
C SER A 96 1.30 -7.41 -0.70
N GLY A 97 1.16 -7.20 0.62
CA GLY A 97 0.39 -6.11 1.21
C GLY A 97 0.97 -4.73 0.90
N TYR A 98 2.29 -4.58 0.99
CA TYR A 98 2.97 -3.33 0.60
C TYR A 98 2.76 -3.02 -0.88
N ARG A 99 2.90 -4.03 -1.77
CA ARG A 99 2.66 -3.84 -3.21
C ARG A 99 1.24 -3.37 -3.48
N SER A 100 0.26 -3.93 -2.77
CA SER A 100 -1.14 -3.53 -2.91
C SER A 100 -1.37 -2.10 -2.43
N ALA A 101 -0.74 -1.69 -1.33
CA ALA A 101 -0.82 -0.33 -0.80
C ALA A 101 -0.23 0.70 -1.77
N ILE A 102 0.92 0.40 -2.40
CA ILE A 102 1.51 1.30 -3.39
C ILE A 102 0.63 1.41 -4.64
N LYS A 103 0.10 0.29 -5.16
CA LYS A 103 -0.83 0.33 -6.30
C LYS A 103 -2.09 1.14 -5.99
N ASP A 104 -2.61 1.02 -4.76
CA ASP A 104 -3.74 1.83 -4.32
C ASP A 104 -3.38 3.31 -4.23
N LEU A 105 -2.15 3.63 -3.80
CA LEU A 105 -1.68 5.02 -3.76
C LEU A 105 -1.63 5.65 -5.16
N TYR A 106 -1.15 4.93 -6.18
CA TYR A 106 -1.24 5.38 -7.58
C TYR A 106 -2.70 5.64 -7.99
N ARG A 107 -3.62 4.75 -7.63
CA ARG A 107 -5.06 4.90 -7.92
C ARG A 107 -5.64 6.14 -7.24
N VAL A 108 -5.37 6.35 -5.95
CA VAL A 108 -5.87 7.49 -5.16
C VAL A 108 -5.31 8.81 -5.69
N LYS A 109 -4.01 8.86 -6.06
CA LYS A 109 -3.38 10.03 -6.68
C LYS A 109 -3.72 10.19 -8.18
N ARG A 110 -4.51 9.27 -8.74
CA ARG A 110 -4.92 9.24 -10.17
C ARG A 110 -3.74 9.24 -11.15
N LEU A 111 -2.65 8.59 -10.75
CA LEU A 111 -1.47 8.42 -11.57
C LEU A 111 -1.53 7.10 -12.33
N ALA A 112 -0.95 7.08 -13.54
CA ALA A 112 -0.77 5.85 -14.28
C ALA A 112 0.15 4.91 -13.49
N LEU A 113 -0.27 3.66 -13.32
CA LEU A 113 0.56 2.66 -12.66
C LEU A 113 1.70 2.26 -13.61
N PRO A 114 2.98 2.34 -13.18
CA PRO A 114 4.10 1.90 -14.00
C PRO A 114 3.97 0.41 -14.38
N PRO A 115 4.34 0.02 -15.62
CA PRO A 115 4.22 -1.35 -16.10
C PRO A 115 5.05 -2.36 -15.27
N ASP A 116 6.13 -1.91 -14.62
CA ASP A 116 7.00 -2.73 -13.76
C ASP A 116 6.24 -3.36 -12.58
N TYR A 117 5.16 -2.71 -12.10
CA TYR A 117 4.26 -3.30 -11.11
C TYR A 117 3.47 -4.50 -11.66
N GLY A 118 3.55 -4.76 -12.97
CA GLY A 118 2.95 -5.88 -13.69
C GLY A 118 3.74 -7.17 -13.51
N ASP A 119 4.34 -7.66 -14.59
CA ASP A 119 4.95 -9.00 -14.64
C ASP A 119 6.35 -9.03 -14.01
N ASP A 120 7.14 -7.97 -14.16
CA ASP A 120 8.49 -7.89 -13.59
C ASP A 120 8.45 -8.04 -12.06
N MET A 121 7.59 -7.26 -11.39
CA MET A 121 7.43 -7.39 -9.96
C MET A 121 6.81 -8.74 -9.55
N LYS A 122 5.96 -9.38 -10.37
CA LYS A 122 5.50 -10.75 -10.08
C LYS A 122 6.66 -11.76 -10.10
N GLN A 123 7.62 -11.58 -11.02
CA GLN A 123 8.81 -12.42 -11.09
C GLN A 123 9.66 -12.27 -9.81
N LEU A 124 9.86 -11.04 -9.32
CA LEU A 124 10.54 -10.79 -8.05
C LEU A 124 9.87 -11.51 -6.87
N PHE A 125 8.55 -11.37 -6.74
CA PHE A 125 7.78 -12.06 -5.69
C PHE A 125 7.85 -13.59 -5.79
N SER A 126 7.93 -14.11 -7.01
CA SER A 126 8.11 -15.56 -7.24
C SER A 126 9.50 -16.02 -6.79
N GLY A 127 10.54 -15.22 -7.03
CA GLY A 127 11.88 -15.44 -6.49
C GLY A 127 11.92 -15.44 -4.97
N MET A 128 11.32 -14.41 -4.34
CA MET A 128 11.25 -14.30 -2.87
C MET A 128 10.56 -15.50 -2.22
N LYS A 129 9.46 -16.00 -2.79
CA LYS A 129 8.78 -17.21 -2.29
C LYS A 129 9.66 -18.45 -2.33
N ARG A 130 10.49 -18.60 -3.37
CA ARG A 130 11.40 -19.75 -3.47
C ARG A 130 12.48 -19.67 -2.40
N THR A 131 13.10 -18.50 -2.23
CA THR A 131 14.07 -18.27 -1.17
C THR A 131 13.49 -18.45 0.23
N GLU A 132 12.25 -17.99 0.48
CA GLU A 132 11.53 -18.23 1.74
C GLU A 132 11.30 -19.73 1.98
N ALA A 133 10.87 -20.48 0.95
CA ALA A 133 10.68 -21.91 1.06
C ALA A 133 12.00 -22.64 1.36
N ASP A 134 13.10 -22.28 0.69
CA ASP A 134 14.41 -22.89 0.92
C ASP A 134 14.89 -22.65 2.37
N GLN A 135 14.62 -21.47 2.92
CA GLN A 135 14.92 -21.13 4.33
C GLN A 135 14.05 -21.93 5.32
N ASP A 136 12.76 -22.09 5.04
CA ASP A 136 11.85 -22.87 5.88
C ASP A 136 12.21 -24.37 5.88
N GLN A 137 12.80 -24.88 4.79
CA GLN A 137 13.27 -26.27 4.67
C GLN A 137 14.65 -26.52 5.29
N HIS A 138 15.53 -25.52 5.39
CA HIS A 138 16.86 -25.62 6.01
C HIS A 138 17.06 -24.63 7.19
N PRO A 139 16.39 -24.84 8.34
CA PRO A 139 16.43 -23.88 9.45
C PRO A 139 17.76 -23.78 10.23
N GLN A 140 18.73 -24.68 9.98
CA GLN A 140 19.90 -24.89 10.86
C GLN A 140 21.18 -24.16 10.42
N ASP A 141 21.27 -23.65 9.18
CA ASP A 141 22.54 -23.11 8.67
C ASP A 141 22.71 -21.59 8.86
N PHE A 142 21.62 -20.83 9.08
CA PHE A 142 21.68 -19.36 9.16
C PHE A 142 21.64 -18.77 10.58
N ARG A 143 21.34 -19.58 11.61
CA ARG A 143 21.30 -19.09 13.01
C ARG A 143 22.69 -18.78 13.61
N LYS A 144 23.77 -19.15 12.93
CA LYS A 144 25.14 -18.83 13.39
C LYS A 144 25.59 -17.40 13.09
N ALA A 145 24.89 -16.65 12.24
CA ALA A 145 25.29 -15.28 11.85
C ALA A 145 24.53 -14.17 12.61
N ALA A 146 23.39 -14.46 13.23
CA ALA A 146 22.55 -13.45 13.88
C ALA A 146 22.80 -13.28 15.40
N SER A 147 23.76 -14.00 15.99
CA SER A 147 24.03 -13.93 17.44
C SER A 147 25.08 -12.88 17.84
N HIS A 148 25.60 -12.05 16.91
CA HIS A 148 26.78 -11.23 17.17
C HIS A 148 26.70 -9.75 16.73
N ILE A 149 25.52 -9.10 16.76
CA ILE A 149 25.45 -7.63 16.73
C ILE A 149 24.45 -7.12 17.78
N LEU A 150 24.99 -7.04 19.01
CA LEU A 150 24.68 -6.26 20.22
C LEU A 150 23.25 -6.13 20.81
N PRO A 151 23.11 -6.30 22.15
CA PRO A 151 21.88 -6.08 22.90
C PRO A 151 21.78 -4.69 23.56
N LEU A 152 20.56 -4.47 24.08
CA LEU A 152 19.99 -3.38 24.90
C LEU A 152 19.37 -2.20 24.13
#